data_AF-A0A7Z9UY01-F1
#
_entry.id   AF-A0A7Z9UY01-F1
#
_cell.length_a   1.000
_cell.length_b   1.000
_cell.length_c   1.000
_cell.angle_alpha   90.00
_cell.angle_beta   90.00
_cell.angle_gamma   90.00
#
_symmetry.space_group_name_H-M   'P 1'
#
loop_
_entity.id
_entity.type
_entity.pdbx_description
1 polymer ?
#
loop_
_entity_poly.entity_id
_entity_poly.type
_entity_poly.pdbx_seq_one_letter_code
_entity_poly.pdbx_strand_id
1 'polypeptide(L)'
;MEIISVGGWDLLLRWIHLLSGITWIGLLYYFNFVQGEWFKETDASAKTAAVQKLVPRALWWFRWSAMFTFLAGALTLHSKGTQYGWEYFASNWGVLILTGSALGTFMFLNVWLI
;
A
#
# COMPACT_ATOMS: atom_id res chain seq x y z
N MET A 1 1.49 -29.53 -2.97
CA MET A 1 2.69 -28.67 -2.81
C MET A 1 2.63 -27.43 -3.72
N GLU A 2 1.46 -26.87 -4.01
CA GLU A 2 1.37 -25.74 -4.97
C GLU A 2 1.83 -24.40 -4.39
N ILE A 3 1.69 -24.18 -3.08
CA ILE A 3 2.04 -22.91 -2.43
C ILE A 3 3.55 -22.62 -2.38
N ILE A 4 4.37 -23.67 -2.37
CA ILE A 4 5.84 -23.56 -2.28
C ILE A 4 6.49 -23.39 -3.66
N SER A 5 5.69 -23.50 -4.73
CA SER A 5 6.14 -23.28 -6.10
C SER A 5 6.26 -21.79 -6.41
N VAL A 6 7.00 -21.46 -7.47
CA VAL A 6 7.10 -20.08 -7.98
C VAL A 6 5.72 -19.47 -8.28
N GLY A 7 4.81 -20.24 -8.90
CA GLY A 7 3.44 -19.80 -9.15
C GLY A 7 2.62 -19.60 -7.86
N GLY A 8 2.84 -20.44 -6.85
CA GLY A 8 2.25 -20.29 -5.52
C GLY A 8 2.70 -19.00 -4.83
N TRP A 9 3.99 -18.68 -4.90
CA TRP A 9 4.54 -17.42 -4.39
C TRP A 9 3.99 -16.20 -5.13
N ASP A 10 3.91 -16.24 -6.46
CA ASP A 10 3.34 -15.14 -7.23
C ASP A 10 1.86 -14.89 -6.87
N LEU A 11 1.09 -15.95 -6.64
CA LEU A 11 -0.30 -15.83 -6.19
C LEU A 11 -0.38 -15.19 -4.80
N LEU A 12 0.44 -15.64 -3.85
CA LEU A 12 0.50 -15.10 -2.50
C LEU A 12 0.89 -13.62 -2.51
N LEU A 13 1.96 -13.24 -3.21
CA LEU A 13 2.41 -11.85 -3.33
C LEU A 13 1.32 -10.96 -3.92
N ARG A 14 0.62 -11.44 -4.96
CA ARG A 14 -0.49 -10.71 -5.57
C ARG A 14 -1.63 -10.45 -4.58
N TRP A 15 -2.02 -11.45 -3.78
CA TRP A 15 -3.07 -11.28 -2.78
C TRP A 15 -2.65 -10.38 -1.62
N ILE A 16 -1.41 -10.51 -1.15
CA ILE A 16 -0.85 -9.61 -0.14
C ILE A 16 -0.87 -8.17 -0.67
N HIS A 17 -0.35 -7.94 -1.88
CA HIS A 17 -0.33 -6.62 -2.51
C HIS A 17 -1.73 -6.05 -2.69
N LEU A 18 -2.68 -6.85 -3.17
CA LEU A 18 -4.06 -6.42 -3.39
C LEU A 18 -4.76 -6.03 -2.09
N LEU A 19 -4.74 -6.91 -1.07
CA LEU A 19 -5.47 -6.68 0.19
C LEU A 19 -4.85 -5.54 1.01
N SER A 20 -3.52 -5.47 1.03
CA SER A 20 -2.81 -4.37 1.68
C SER A 20 -3.04 -3.05 0.94
N GLY A 21 -3.07 -3.06 -0.40
CA GLY A 21 -3.36 -1.89 -1.21
C GLY A 21 -4.79 -1.36 -1.00
N ILE A 22 -5.78 -2.26 -0.94
CA ILE A 22 -7.17 -1.90 -0.58
C ILE A 22 -7.22 -1.25 0.80
N THR A 23 -6.53 -1.83 1.78
CA THR A 23 -6.46 -1.27 3.14
C THR A 23 -5.81 0.10 3.15
N TRP A 24 -4.71 0.27 2.41
CA TRP A 24 -3.95 1.51 2.33
C TRP A 24 -4.79 2.65 1.75
N ILE A 25 -5.37 2.41 0.57
CA ILE A 25 -6.24 3.39 -0.10
C ILE A 25 -7.51 3.64 0.71
N GLY A 26 -8.10 2.60 1.30
CA GLY A 26 -9.29 2.73 2.15
C GLY A 26 -9.07 3.63 3.36
N LEU A 27 -7.93 3.49 4.04
CA LEU A 27 -7.56 4.39 5.14
C LEU A 27 -7.25 5.80 4.64
N LEU A 28 -6.67 5.94 3.45
CA LEU A 28 -6.46 7.25 2.82
C LEU A 28 -7.80 7.97 2.58
N TYR A 29 -8.81 7.27 2.06
CA TYR A 29 -10.16 7.82 1.88
C TYR A 29 -10.82 8.16 3.21
N TYR A 30 -10.67 7.30 4.21
CA TYR A 30 -11.16 7.58 5.56
C TYR A 30 -10.55 8.88 6.12
N PHE A 31 -9.24 9.08 6.02
CA PHE A 31 -8.61 10.30 6.53
C PHE A 31 -9.04 11.56 5.78
N ASN A 32 -9.08 11.50 4.44
CA ASN A 32 -9.31 12.69 3.61
C ASN A 32 -10.79 13.08 3.52
N PHE A 33 -11.70 12.11 3.40
CA PHE A 33 -13.10 12.39 3.11
C PHE A 33 -14.02 12.21 4.31
N VAL A 34 -13.64 11.42 5.32
CA VAL A 34 -14.52 11.09 6.45
C VAL A 34 -14.02 11.77 7.73
N GLN A 35 -12.83 11.41 8.21
CA GLN A 35 -12.28 11.92 9.46
C GLN A 35 -12.02 13.43 9.40
N GLY A 36 -11.42 13.91 8.29
CA GLY A 36 -11.10 15.33 8.10
C GLY A 36 -12.33 16.24 8.16
N GLU A 37 -13.42 15.86 7.50
CA GLU A 37 -14.67 16.61 7.54
C GLU A 37 -15.35 16.53 8.91
N TRP A 38 -15.40 15.33 9.51
CA TRP A 38 -15.96 15.16 10.86
C TRP A 38 -15.24 16.03 11.92
N PHE A 39 -13.91 16.19 11.80
CA PHE A 39 -13.12 17.05 12.68
C PHE A 39 -13.43 18.56 12.59
N LYS A 40 -14.17 19.01 11.56
CA LYS A 40 -14.62 20.40 11.42
C LYS A 40 -15.94 20.67 12.16
N GLU A 41 -16.73 19.63 12.36
CA GLU A 41 -18.09 19.73 12.91
C GLU A 41 -18.17 19.27 14.38
N THR A 42 -17.27 18.38 14.80
CA THR A 42 -17.26 17.83 16.16
C THR A 42 -16.74 18.82 17.20
N ASP A 43 -17.14 18.64 18.46
CA ASP A 43 -16.61 19.41 19.59
C ASP A 43 -15.12 19.12 19.88
N ALA A 44 -14.46 20.06 20.58
CA ALA A 44 -13.03 19.98 20.86
C ALA A 44 -12.62 18.77 21.73
N SER A 45 -13.50 18.32 22.63
CA SER A 45 -13.20 17.18 23.52
C SER A 45 -13.18 15.88 22.72
N ALA A 46 -14.19 15.65 21.88
CA ALA A 46 -14.26 14.50 20.98
C ALA A 46 -13.09 14.46 19.99
N LYS A 47 -12.74 15.62 19.40
CA LYS A 47 -11.57 15.74 18.51
C LYS A 47 -10.28 15.36 19.22
N THR A 48 -10.06 15.87 20.44
CA THR A 48 -8.86 15.57 21.23
C THR A 48 -8.77 14.08 21.54
N ALA A 49 -9.87 13.47 21.97
CA ALA A 49 -9.91 12.03 22.25
C ALA A 49 -9.60 11.19 20.99
N ALA A 50 -10.12 11.59 19.82
CA ALA A 50 -9.83 10.94 18.55
C ALA A 50 -8.34 11.05 18.18
N VAL A 51 -7.76 12.26 18.25
CA VAL A 51 -6.34 12.48 17.94
C VAL A 51 -5.42 11.70 18.87
N GLN A 52 -5.77 11.57 20.15
CA GLN A 52 -4.94 10.85 21.12
C GLN A 52 -5.05 9.32 21.00
N LYS A 53 -6.20 8.78 20.58
CA LYS A 53 -6.48 7.33 20.67
C LYS A 53 -6.82 6.68 19.34
N LEU A 54 -7.65 7.31 18.51
CA LEU A 54 -8.15 6.74 17.26
C LEU A 54 -7.16 6.95 16.10
N VAL A 55 -6.71 8.19 15.90
CA VAL A 55 -5.81 8.58 14.80
C VAL A 55 -4.51 7.77 14.82
N PRO A 56 -3.80 7.57 15.95
CA PRO A 56 -2.56 6.80 15.96
C PRO A 56 -2.77 5.34 15.58
N ARG A 57 -3.93 4.75 15.93
CA ARG A 57 -4.27 3.37 15.54
C ARG A 57 -4.54 3.28 14.04
N ALA A 58 -5.30 4.22 13.49
CA ALA A 58 -5.55 4.27 12.06
C ALA A 58 -4.24 4.50 11.28
N LEU A 59 -3.38 5.40 11.76
CA LEU A 59 -2.06 5.65 11.17
C LEU A 59 -1.14 4.43 11.24
N TRP A 60 -1.17 3.66 12.33
CA TRP A 60 -0.43 2.41 12.42
C TRP A 60 -0.81 1.44 11.29
N TRP A 61 -2.11 1.19 11.10
CA TRP A 61 -2.59 0.34 10.01
C TRP A 61 -2.26 0.92 8.63
N PHE A 62 -2.38 2.24 8.47
CA PHE A 62 -2.03 2.93 7.24
C PHE A 62 -0.55 2.70 6.87
N ARG A 63 0.37 2.89 7.82
CA ARG A 63 1.81 2.68 7.62
C ARG A 63 2.13 1.24 7.23
N TRP A 64 1.59 0.26 7.95
CA TRP A 64 1.88 -1.15 7.65
C TRP A 64 1.20 -1.66 6.39
N SER A 65 0.00 -1.18 6.07
CA SER A 65 -0.63 -1.49 4.78
C SER A 65 0.19 -0.95 3.60
N ALA A 66 0.75 0.26 3.71
CA ALA A 66 1.69 0.81 2.74
C ALA A 66 2.96 -0.06 2.60
N MET A 67 3.54 -0.49 3.73
CA MET A 67 4.72 -1.34 3.75
C MET A 67 4.48 -2.68 3.06
N PHE A 68 3.38 -3.38 3.38
CA PHE A 68 3.07 -4.66 2.77
C PHE A 68 2.73 -4.54 1.28
N THR A 69 2.04 -3.46 0.89
CA THR A 69 1.79 -3.17 -0.53
C THR A 69 3.11 -3.00 -1.27
N PHE A 70 4.00 -2.14 -0.74
CA PHE A 70 5.30 -1.87 -1.35
C PHE A 70 6.17 -3.11 -1.46
N LEU A 71 6.37 -3.85 -0.35
CA LEU A 71 7.23 -5.04 -0.34
C LEU A 71 6.69 -6.13 -1.26
N ALA A 72 5.39 -6.42 -1.23
CA ALA A 72 4.80 -7.43 -2.10
C ALA A 72 4.89 -7.02 -3.59
N GLY A 73 4.75 -5.73 -3.88
CA GLY A 73 4.94 -5.18 -5.23
C GLY A 73 6.39 -5.33 -5.71
N ALA A 74 7.35 -4.90 -4.89
CA ALA A 74 8.78 -5.00 -5.20
C ALA A 74 9.23 -6.46 -5.42
N LEU A 75 8.79 -7.38 -4.56
CA LEU A 75 9.06 -8.81 -4.73
C LEU A 75 8.40 -9.39 -5.98
N THR A 76 7.20 -8.92 -6.34
CA THR A 76 6.54 -9.31 -7.60
C THR A 76 7.36 -8.84 -8.80
N LEU A 77 7.84 -7.59 -8.81
CA LEU A 77 8.71 -7.09 -9.88
C LEU A 77 10.00 -7.90 -9.98
N HIS A 78 10.63 -8.22 -8.85
CA HIS A 78 11.82 -9.05 -8.82
C HIS A 78 11.55 -10.46 -9.39
N SER A 79 10.46 -11.11 -8.95
CA SER A 79 10.03 -12.42 -9.46
C SER A 79 9.80 -12.40 -10.97
N LYS A 80 9.12 -11.37 -11.50
CA LYS A 80 8.87 -11.27 -12.95
C LYS A 80 10.12 -10.96 -13.76
N GLY A 81 11.02 -10.14 -13.23
CA GLY A 81 12.32 -9.87 -13.86
C GLY A 81 13.20 -11.11 -13.95
N THR A 82 13.19 -11.98 -12.94
CA THR A 82 13.95 -13.24 -12.96
C THR A 82 13.31 -14.33 -13.81
N GLN A 83 11.98 -14.39 -13.90
CA GLN A 83 11.25 -15.36 -14.71
C GLN A 83 11.30 -15.06 -16.22
N TYR A 84 11.16 -13.79 -16.60
CA TYR A 84 10.95 -13.38 -18.00
C TYR A 84 12.08 -12.52 -18.57
N GLY A 85 13.12 -12.22 -17.77
CA GLY A 85 14.18 -11.28 -18.10
C GLY A 85 13.79 -9.83 -17.82
N TRP A 86 14.78 -8.97 -17.50
CA TRP A 86 14.52 -7.58 -17.14
C TRP A 86 14.00 -6.72 -18.30
N GLU A 87 14.25 -7.13 -19.54
CA GLU A 87 13.68 -6.52 -20.75
C GLU A 87 12.14 -6.62 -20.79
N TYR A 88 11.55 -7.55 -20.04
CA TYR A 88 10.10 -7.66 -19.86
C TYR A 88 9.46 -6.32 -19.43
N PHE A 89 10.19 -5.52 -18.65
CA PHE A 89 9.70 -4.22 -18.18
C PHE A 89 9.78 -3.09 -19.22
N ALA A 90 10.47 -3.30 -20.35
CA ALA A 90 10.48 -2.36 -21.47
C ALA A 90 9.21 -2.47 -22.35
N SER A 91 8.38 -3.48 -22.13
CA SER A 91 7.08 -3.60 -22.78
C SER A 91 6.11 -2.49 -22.36
N ASN A 92 5.09 -2.19 -23.17
CA ASN A 92 4.03 -1.23 -22.82
C ASN A 92 3.40 -1.54 -21.45
N TRP A 93 3.17 -2.82 -21.16
CA TRP A 93 2.66 -3.25 -19.86
C TRP A 93 3.66 -2.99 -18.73
N GLY A 94 4.93 -3.30 -18.97
CA GLY A 94 6.03 -3.08 -18.02
C GLY A 94 6.18 -1.61 -17.64
N VAL A 95 6.15 -0.71 -18.62
CA VAL A 95 6.25 0.74 -18.40
C VAL A 95 5.09 1.27 -17.54
N LEU A 96 3.86 0.79 -17.77
CA LEU A 96 2.70 1.17 -16.95
C LEU A 96 2.89 0.73 -15.49
N ILE A 97 3.33 -0.51 -15.29
CA ILE A 97 3.58 -1.06 -13.95
C ILE A 97 4.73 -0.34 -13.25
N LEU A 98 5.84 -0.07 -13.95
CA LEU A 98 6.97 0.67 -13.38
C LEU A 98 6.61 2.12 -13.04
N THR A 99 5.76 2.76 -13.85
CA THR A 99 5.24 4.09 -13.54
C THR A 99 4.42 4.08 -12.25
N GLY A 100 3.47 3.14 -12.13
CA GLY A 100 2.70 2.95 -10.90
C GLY A 100 3.60 2.60 -9.70
N SER A 101 4.63 1.81 -9.91
CA SER A 101 5.60 1.43 -8.87
C SER A 101 6.42 2.63 -8.39
N ALA A 102 6.83 3.51 -9.30
CA ALA A 102 7.54 4.75 -8.94
C ALA A 102 6.65 5.68 -8.09
N LEU A 103 5.40 5.90 -8.52
CA LEU A 103 4.43 6.70 -7.76
C LEU A 103 4.16 6.08 -6.37
N GLY A 104 3.92 4.77 -6.34
CA GLY A 104 3.72 4.03 -5.09
C GLY A 104 4.94 4.09 -4.16
N THR A 105 6.16 4.09 -4.72
CA THR A 105 7.40 4.26 -3.95
C THR A 105 7.47 5.63 -3.30
N PHE A 106 7.21 6.71 -4.04
CA PHE A 106 7.19 8.06 -3.46
C PHE A 106 6.16 8.20 -2.34
N MET A 107 4.96 7.65 -2.55
CA MET A 107 3.91 7.65 -1.54
C MET A 107 4.33 6.82 -0.31
N PHE A 108 4.90 5.64 -0.49
CA PHE A 108 5.40 4.81 0.61
C PHE A 108 6.47 5.54 1.43
N LEU A 109 7.43 6.19 0.76
CA LEU A 109 8.49 6.97 1.43
C LEU A 109 7.91 8.13 2.23
N ASN A 110 6.92 8.85 1.69
CA ASN A 110 6.20 9.89 2.42
C ASN A 110 5.53 9.37 3.70
N VAL A 111 4.99 8.16 3.66
CA VAL A 111 4.33 7.53 4.82
C VAL A 111 5.32 7.11 5.90
N TRP A 112 6.57 6.76 5.56
CA TRP A 112 7.52 6.18 6.51
C TRP A 112 8.65 7.09 6.97
N LEU A 113 9.06 8.06 6.15
CA LEU A 113 10.21 8.94 6.40
C LEU A 113 9.84 10.32 6.97
N ILE A 114 8.55 10.62 7.05
CA ILE A 114 7.98 11.84 7.65
C ILE A 114 7.17 11.42 8.89
#